data_AF-A0A1K2FXK0-F1
#
_entry.id   AF-A0A1K2FXK0-F1
#
_cell.length_a   1.000
_cell.length_b   1.000
_cell.length_c   1.000
_cell.angle_alpha   90.00
_cell.angle_beta   90.00
_cell.angle_gamma   90.00
#
_symmetry.space_group_name_H-M   'P 1'
#
loop_
_entity.id
_entity.type
_entity.pdbx_description
1 polymer ?
#
loop_
_entity_poly.entity_id
_entity_poly.type
_entity_poly.pdbx_seq_one_letter_code
_entity_poly.pdbx_strand_id
1 'polypeptide(L)'
;MIGSDGLAEAVIATELGRRSLPVSLSQLVSINALACDLRGVIDQGVHDHEVNLLTSYVAEATSGTPLTAHYSRLQATSRHIRSFVSECTGLGVMSAVSEELFAWKPGKRSLNSFDVLPRRLGAVFGMKGPRPDLLFHLETGAIAGEARGRSRKEQTLFPKSATKPQKDRMLTLANWSIDNAGHPYFMSWVWIGPSGVVVDIFLPDDEQVTKSVVQDWTVSAEGGARWVMEPERPRRRRPATPVADFFGDASPENGPILSERMRSNQVPAGMARRVSLEEYAAEADKRAEKMMDELYRHSATTVGSVAGVPVRGKWITANALGPATHEVLIGVLEAGIPRGGRAQRSRRSLGTDAVLDGRLLTVVRRLDEDRPSWERIETDLLRPS
;
A
#
# COMPACT_ATOMS: atom_id res chain seq x y z
N MET A 1 -13.91 -11.08 -20.81
CA MET A 1 -12.71 -10.77 -20.01
C MET A 1 -12.06 -12.02 -19.39
N ILE A 2 -12.58 -13.23 -19.64
CA ILE A 2 -11.97 -14.50 -19.22
C ILE A 2 -11.84 -15.35 -20.47
N GLY A 3 -10.64 -15.87 -20.71
CA GLY A 3 -10.31 -16.72 -21.85
C GLY A 3 -10.72 -18.16 -21.62
N SER A 4 -10.63 -18.95 -22.68
CA SER A 4 -10.93 -20.39 -22.63
C SER A 4 -10.11 -21.18 -21.60
N ASP A 5 -9.02 -20.60 -21.11
CA ASP A 5 -8.11 -21.15 -20.10
C ASP A 5 -8.38 -20.66 -18.67
N GLY A 6 -9.39 -19.81 -18.46
CA GLY A 6 -9.69 -19.22 -17.16
C GLY A 6 -8.82 -18.01 -16.78
N LEU A 7 -7.98 -17.51 -17.71
CA LEU A 7 -7.15 -16.32 -17.48
C LEU A 7 -7.75 -15.07 -18.14
N ALA A 8 -7.33 -13.89 -17.72
CA ALA A 8 -7.75 -12.63 -18.30
C ALA A 8 -7.19 -12.47 -19.73
N GLU A 9 -8.07 -12.41 -20.74
CA GLU A 9 -7.68 -12.21 -22.14
C GLU A 9 -7.15 -10.81 -22.43
N ALA A 10 -7.70 -9.81 -21.75
CA ALA A 10 -7.28 -8.41 -21.84
C ALA A 10 -7.84 -7.64 -20.64
N VAL A 11 -7.11 -6.61 -20.20
CA VAL A 11 -7.62 -5.59 -19.28
C VAL A 11 -7.79 -4.30 -20.08
N ILE A 12 -8.99 -3.71 -20.01
CA ILE A 12 -9.30 -2.44 -20.63
C ILE A 12 -9.47 -1.42 -19.51
N ALA A 13 -8.63 -0.39 -19.51
CA ALA A 13 -8.74 0.73 -18.59
C ALA A 13 -9.20 1.97 -19.35
N THR A 14 -10.14 2.71 -18.77
CA THR A 14 -10.62 3.99 -19.30
C THR A 14 -10.35 5.06 -18.26
N GLU A 15 -9.71 6.15 -18.67
CA GLU A 15 -9.47 7.29 -17.76
C GLU A 15 -10.81 7.96 -17.40
N LEU A 16 -11.14 8.00 -16.11
CA LEU A 16 -12.35 8.65 -15.61
C LEU A 16 -12.10 10.10 -15.21
N GLY A 17 -10.94 10.43 -14.66
CA GLY A 17 -10.62 11.80 -14.31
C GLY A 17 -9.28 11.98 -13.61
N ARG A 18 -8.98 13.23 -13.23
CA ARG A 18 -7.78 13.60 -12.48
C ARG A 18 -8.13 14.57 -11.39
N ARG A 19 -7.60 14.32 -10.19
CA ARG A 19 -7.80 15.18 -9.03
C ARG A 19 -6.59 15.08 -8.09
N SER A 20 -6.38 16.11 -7.29
CA SER A 20 -5.37 16.09 -6.24
C SER A 20 -5.79 15.17 -5.10
N LEU A 21 -4.93 14.23 -4.73
CA LEU A 21 -5.10 13.38 -3.56
C LEU A 21 -4.43 14.06 -2.35
N PRO A 22 -5.15 14.30 -1.24
CA PRO A 22 -4.54 14.84 -0.03
C PRO A 22 -3.72 13.74 0.65
N VAL A 23 -2.40 13.78 0.48
CA VAL A 23 -1.45 12.90 1.18
C VAL A 23 -0.50 13.78 1.96
N SER A 24 -0.37 13.55 3.26
CA SER A 24 0.65 14.22 4.08
C SER A 24 1.85 13.31 4.34
N LEU A 25 3.02 13.90 4.60
CA LEU A 25 4.22 13.12 4.90
C LEU A 25 4.08 12.34 6.20
N SER A 26 3.46 12.92 7.24
CA SER A 26 3.20 12.21 8.50
C SER A 26 2.30 11.00 8.31
N GLN A 27 1.26 11.11 7.46
CA GLN A 27 0.39 9.99 7.11
C GLN A 27 1.17 8.89 6.38
N LEU A 28 1.97 9.26 5.38
CA LEU A 28 2.81 8.32 4.63
C LEU A 28 3.77 7.56 5.54
N VAL A 29 4.44 8.26 6.46
CA VAL A 29 5.37 7.64 7.41
C VAL A 29 4.62 6.74 8.41
N SER A 30 3.51 7.22 8.98
CA SER A 30 2.71 6.46 9.94
C SER A 30 2.22 5.14 9.34
N ILE A 31 1.82 5.12 8.07
CA ILE A 31 1.38 3.89 7.39
C ILE A 31 2.53 2.90 7.25
N ASN A 32 3.72 3.37 6.87
CA ASN A 32 4.89 2.50 6.74
C ASN A 32 5.33 1.95 8.11
N ALA A 33 5.29 2.78 9.16
CA ALA A 33 5.55 2.36 10.53
C ALA A 33 4.57 1.28 11.02
N LEU A 34 3.32 1.30 10.52
CA LEU A 34 2.31 0.29 10.83
C LEU A 34 2.37 -0.94 9.92
N ALA A 35 3.04 -0.85 8.77
CA ALA A 35 3.17 -1.93 7.80
C ALA A 35 4.27 -2.96 8.16
N CYS A 36 4.97 -2.79 9.29
CA CYS A 36 5.98 -3.71 9.75
C CYS A 36 5.44 -5.15 9.96
N ASP A 37 6.25 -6.15 9.61
CA ASP A 37 5.89 -7.56 9.83
C ASP A 37 5.69 -7.83 11.33
N LEU A 38 4.43 -7.99 11.72
CA LEU A 38 3.98 -8.26 13.09
C LEU A 38 4.49 -9.59 13.68
N ARG A 39 5.22 -10.39 12.90
CA ARG A 39 5.89 -11.62 13.37
C ARG A 39 7.34 -11.39 13.81
N GLY A 40 7.92 -10.24 13.50
CA GLY A 40 9.31 -9.89 13.83
C GLY A 40 9.42 -9.02 15.09
N VAL A 41 10.61 -9.05 15.72
CA VAL A 41 10.99 -8.01 16.69
C VAL A 41 11.20 -6.72 15.91
N ILE A 42 10.47 -5.66 16.25
CA ILE A 42 10.69 -4.34 15.65
C ILE A 42 11.95 -3.76 16.29
N ASP A 43 13.05 -3.82 15.55
CA ASP A 43 14.26 -3.11 15.94
C ASP A 43 14.04 -1.61 15.70
N GLN A 44 14.00 -0.85 16.80
CA GLN A 44 13.77 0.60 16.74
C GLN A 44 14.87 1.32 15.95
N GLY A 45 16.11 0.85 15.97
CA GLY A 45 17.20 1.44 15.20
C GLY A 45 17.02 1.23 13.69
N VAL A 46 16.57 0.05 13.28
CA VAL A 46 16.23 -0.23 11.87
C VAL A 46 15.05 0.63 11.43
N HIS A 47 13.99 0.70 12.22
CA HIS A 47 12.82 1.53 11.92
C HIS A 47 13.20 3.02 11.81
N ASP A 48 13.99 3.54 12.76
CA ASP A 48 14.48 4.92 12.72
C ASP A 48 15.29 5.18 11.44
N HIS A 49 16.10 4.21 11.01
CA HIS A 49 16.89 4.29 9.78
C HIS A 49 16.00 4.31 8.53
N GLU A 50 14.97 3.46 8.48
CA GLU A 50 14.01 3.42 7.37
C GLU A 50 13.22 4.73 7.24
N VAL A 51 12.75 5.29 8.37
CA VAL A 51 12.09 6.60 8.42
C VAL A 51 13.03 7.70 7.95
N ASN A 52 14.27 7.72 8.44
CA ASN A 52 15.29 8.68 8.00
C ASN A 52 15.52 8.57 6.49
N LEU A 53 15.72 7.35 5.98
CA LEU A 53 15.98 7.12 4.57
C LEU A 53 14.80 7.59 3.71
N LEU A 54 13.57 7.18 4.03
CA LEU A 54 12.37 7.56 3.29
C LEU A 54 12.18 9.08 3.26
N THR A 55 12.22 9.72 4.42
CA THR A 55 11.98 11.18 4.55
C THR A 55 13.14 12.04 4.08
N SER A 56 14.33 11.46 3.89
CA SER A 56 15.43 12.14 3.20
C SER A 56 15.22 12.21 1.69
N TYR A 57 14.43 11.31 1.09
CA TYR A 57 14.13 11.31 -0.34
C TYR A 57 12.79 11.93 -0.70
N VAL A 58 11.76 11.74 0.14
CA VAL A 58 10.39 12.19 -0.09
C VAL A 58 10.01 13.19 0.99
N ALA A 59 9.51 14.36 0.58
CA ALA A 59 9.19 15.45 1.48
C ALA A 59 8.10 16.34 0.90
N GLU A 60 7.41 17.09 1.74
CA GLU A 60 6.60 18.22 1.29
C GLU A 60 7.50 19.42 1.02
N ALA A 61 7.17 20.24 0.02
CA ALA A 61 7.86 21.50 -0.17
C ALA A 61 7.49 22.51 0.94
N THR A 62 6.24 22.44 1.42
CA THR A 62 5.67 23.21 2.53
C THR A 62 4.42 22.45 3.03
N SER A 63 4.02 22.63 4.29
CA SER A 63 2.83 21.98 4.85
C SER A 63 1.61 22.15 3.93
N GLY A 64 1.00 21.05 3.51
CA GLY A 64 -0.20 21.07 2.66
C GLY A 64 0.07 21.27 1.16
N THR A 65 1.33 21.28 0.74
CA THR A 65 1.70 21.22 -0.69
C THR A 65 1.80 19.76 -1.17
N PRO A 66 1.78 19.51 -2.49
CA PRO A 66 2.00 18.16 -3.01
C PRO A 66 3.33 17.57 -2.54
N LEU A 67 3.36 16.24 -2.37
CA LEU A 67 4.60 15.52 -2.10
C LEU A 67 5.60 15.73 -3.24
N THR A 68 6.83 16.03 -2.84
CA THR A 68 7.98 16.17 -3.73
C THR A 68 9.02 15.11 -3.39
N ALA A 69 10.02 14.96 -4.26
CA ALA A 69 11.14 14.09 -4.01
C ALA A 69 12.45 14.71 -4.46
N HIS A 70 13.54 14.39 -3.76
CA HIS A 70 14.90 14.69 -4.17
C HIS A 70 15.32 13.79 -5.35
N TYR A 71 14.69 13.98 -6.50
CA TYR A 71 14.75 13.07 -7.64
C TYR A 71 16.18 12.82 -8.16
N SER A 72 17.01 13.86 -8.26
CA SER A 72 18.41 13.72 -8.69
C SER A 72 19.19 12.78 -7.77
N ARG A 73 18.99 12.89 -6.46
CA ARG A 73 19.60 12.00 -5.46
C ARG A 73 19.02 10.59 -5.54
N LEU A 74 17.71 10.46 -5.79
CA LEU A 74 17.04 9.16 -5.98
C LEU A 74 17.52 8.43 -7.25
N GLN A 75 17.93 9.16 -8.29
CA GLN A 75 18.55 8.55 -9.47
C GLN A 75 19.99 8.13 -9.22
N ALA A 76 20.73 8.91 -8.44
CA ALA A 76 22.14 8.63 -8.12
C ALA A 76 22.32 7.48 -7.11
N THR A 77 21.29 7.10 -6.37
CA THR A 77 21.36 6.02 -5.37
C THR A 77 21.20 4.62 -5.99
N SER A 78 21.46 3.60 -5.17
CA SER A 78 21.33 2.20 -5.57
C SER A 78 19.90 1.84 -5.97
N ARG A 79 19.77 0.82 -6.82
CA ARG A 79 18.46 0.29 -7.20
C ARG A 79 17.64 -0.17 -5.99
N HIS A 80 18.28 -0.71 -4.97
CA HIS A 80 17.62 -1.20 -3.76
C HIS A 80 16.97 -0.06 -2.98
N ILE A 81 17.72 1.01 -2.69
CA ILE A 81 17.19 2.20 -1.98
C ILE A 81 16.08 2.85 -2.80
N ARG A 82 16.27 2.98 -4.11
CA ARG A 82 15.23 3.54 -4.98
C ARG A 82 13.95 2.71 -4.99
N SER A 83 14.07 1.39 -4.95
CA SER A 83 12.90 0.49 -4.90
C SER A 83 12.20 0.62 -3.55
N PHE A 84 12.95 0.56 -2.45
CA PHE A 84 12.46 0.80 -1.09
C PHE A 84 11.67 2.11 -0.97
N VAL A 85 12.26 3.24 -1.36
CA VAL A 85 11.60 4.56 -1.30
C VAL A 85 10.32 4.57 -2.14
N SER A 86 10.35 3.99 -3.33
CA SER A 86 9.18 3.98 -4.22
C SER A 86 8.06 3.07 -3.69
N GLU A 87 8.40 1.93 -3.09
CA GLU A 87 7.46 0.97 -2.50
C GLU A 87 6.81 1.54 -1.24
N CYS A 88 7.61 2.10 -0.31
CA CYS A 88 7.09 2.76 0.89
C CYS A 88 6.17 3.95 0.53
N THR A 89 6.55 4.75 -0.47
CA THR A 89 5.69 5.83 -0.97
C THR A 89 4.39 5.27 -1.54
N GLY A 90 4.47 4.18 -2.33
CA GLY A 90 3.31 3.47 -2.87
C GLY A 90 2.34 3.02 -1.79
N LEU A 91 2.82 2.33 -0.76
CA LEU A 91 2.00 1.84 0.36
C LEU A 91 1.30 2.98 1.11
N GLY A 92 2.03 4.07 1.39
CA GLY A 92 1.47 5.25 2.04
C GLY A 92 0.38 5.92 1.20
N VAL A 93 0.64 6.14 -0.08
CA VAL A 93 -0.34 6.72 -1.02
C VAL A 93 -1.57 5.81 -1.15
N MET A 94 -1.39 4.49 -1.24
CA MET A 94 -2.50 3.53 -1.35
C MET A 94 -3.51 3.64 -0.21
N SER A 95 -3.04 3.85 1.02
CA SER A 95 -3.95 3.99 2.15
C SER A 95 -4.70 5.33 2.10
N ALA A 96 -4.06 6.41 1.66
CA ALA A 96 -4.74 7.70 1.43
C ALA A 96 -5.79 7.61 0.31
N VAL A 97 -5.48 6.88 -0.77
CA VAL A 97 -6.45 6.52 -1.82
C VAL A 97 -7.64 5.78 -1.22
N SER A 98 -7.41 4.85 -0.30
CA SER A 98 -8.49 4.06 0.28
C SER A 98 -9.43 4.90 1.13
N GLU A 99 -8.91 5.86 1.89
CA GLU A 99 -9.72 6.81 2.64
C GLU A 99 -10.55 7.70 1.72
N GLU A 100 -9.93 8.18 0.65
CA GLU A 100 -10.53 9.17 -0.22
C GLU A 100 -11.53 8.57 -1.21
N LEU A 101 -11.20 7.41 -1.79
CA LEU A 101 -12.07 6.73 -2.75
C LEU A 101 -13.09 5.85 -2.06
N PHE A 102 -12.74 5.12 -1.01
CA PHE A 102 -13.64 4.12 -0.42
C PHE A 102 -14.24 4.54 0.92
N ALA A 103 -14.03 5.80 1.32
CA ALA A 103 -14.37 6.29 2.66
C ALA A 103 -13.84 5.38 3.79
N TRP A 104 -12.76 4.65 3.51
CA TRP A 104 -12.16 3.73 4.48
C TRP A 104 -11.71 4.53 5.69
N LYS A 105 -12.09 4.09 6.89
CA LYS A 105 -11.70 4.74 8.13
C LYS A 105 -10.70 3.87 8.87
N PRO A 106 -9.55 4.42 9.28
CA PRO A 106 -8.63 3.77 10.20
C PRO A 106 -9.35 3.46 11.51
N GLY A 107 -9.38 2.19 11.88
CA GLY A 107 -10.02 1.73 13.09
C GLY A 107 -9.62 0.30 13.41
N LYS A 108 -9.88 -0.08 14.66
CA LYS A 108 -9.93 -1.48 15.08
C LYS A 108 -10.81 -2.22 14.07
N ARG A 109 -10.28 -3.13 13.23
CA ARG A 109 -10.92 -3.89 12.11
C ARG A 109 -10.45 -3.59 10.67
N SER A 110 -9.66 -2.57 10.36
CA SER A 110 -9.76 -1.99 9.00
C SER A 110 -8.67 -2.39 7.96
N LEU A 111 -7.54 -3.00 8.34
CA LEU A 111 -6.43 -3.30 7.41
C LEU A 111 -5.65 -4.58 7.78
N ASN A 112 -5.35 -5.45 6.80
CA ASN A 112 -4.40 -6.56 6.95
C ASN A 112 -3.34 -6.54 5.85
N SER A 113 -2.11 -6.96 6.15
CA SER A 113 -1.11 -7.28 5.12
C SER A 113 -1.26 -8.73 4.63
N PHE A 114 -1.12 -8.94 3.32
CA PHE A 114 -1.20 -10.26 2.70
C PHE A 114 -0.03 -11.19 3.07
N ASP A 115 1.10 -10.64 3.53
CA ASP A 115 2.29 -11.40 3.95
C ASP A 115 2.11 -12.06 5.32
N VAL A 116 1.20 -11.50 6.12
CA VAL A 116 0.96 -11.88 7.52
C VAL A 116 -0.52 -12.21 7.78
N LEU A 117 -1.26 -12.65 6.74
CA LEU A 117 -2.67 -12.98 6.90
C LEU A 117 -2.88 -13.99 8.05
N PRO A 118 -3.90 -13.76 8.90
CA PRO A 118 -4.36 -14.78 9.82
C PRO A 118 -4.58 -16.12 9.10
N ARG A 119 -4.20 -17.24 9.74
CA ARG A 119 -4.23 -18.59 9.12
C ARG A 119 -5.53 -18.91 8.38
N ARG A 120 -6.67 -18.48 8.93
CA ARG A 120 -7.99 -18.74 8.33
C ARG A 120 -8.28 -17.85 7.10
N LEU A 121 -7.73 -16.62 7.03
CA LEU A 121 -7.75 -15.81 5.80
C LEU A 121 -6.75 -16.33 4.76
N GLY A 122 -5.59 -16.83 5.19
CA GLY A 122 -4.64 -17.53 4.32
C GLY A 122 -5.25 -18.79 3.66
N ALA A 123 -6.24 -19.42 4.30
CA ALA A 123 -6.99 -20.52 3.72
C ALA A 123 -8.01 -20.06 2.64
N VAL A 124 -8.47 -18.80 2.69
CA VAL A 124 -9.40 -18.22 1.71
C VAL A 124 -8.64 -17.76 0.47
N PHE A 125 -7.57 -16.98 0.65
CA PHE A 125 -6.82 -16.38 -0.46
C PHE A 125 -5.71 -17.26 -1.04
N GLY A 126 -5.52 -18.44 -0.46
CA GLY A 126 -4.43 -19.34 -0.81
C GLY A 126 -3.06 -18.83 -0.37
N MET A 127 -2.08 -19.73 -0.39
CA MET A 127 -0.69 -19.44 0.00
C MET A 127 0.27 -19.34 -1.21
N LYS A 128 -0.20 -19.58 -2.43
CA LYS A 128 0.62 -19.62 -3.64
C LYS A 128 0.02 -18.71 -4.71
N GLY A 129 0.87 -18.11 -5.51
CA GLY A 129 0.47 -17.18 -6.57
C GLY A 129 0.66 -15.70 -6.19
N PRO A 130 0.29 -14.79 -7.09
CA PRO A 130 0.37 -13.35 -6.85
C PRO A 130 -0.47 -12.97 -5.64
N ARG A 131 0.06 -12.10 -4.77
CA ARG A 131 -0.71 -11.51 -3.67
C ARG A 131 -0.74 -10.01 -3.84
N PRO A 132 -1.91 -9.37 -3.66
CA PRO A 132 -2.00 -7.95 -3.37
C PRO A 132 -1.22 -7.62 -2.09
N ASP A 133 -0.92 -6.35 -1.82
CA ASP A 133 -0.11 -5.99 -0.66
C ASP A 133 -0.96 -5.91 0.62
N LEU A 134 -2.13 -5.25 0.54
CA LEU A 134 -3.01 -5.02 1.69
C LEU A 134 -4.47 -5.46 1.42
N LEU A 135 -5.20 -5.81 2.47
CA LEU A 135 -6.63 -6.10 2.47
C LEU A 135 -7.34 -5.07 3.35
N PHE A 136 -8.11 -4.18 2.74
CA PHE A 136 -8.87 -3.13 3.40
C PHE A 136 -10.29 -3.65 3.69
N HIS A 137 -10.78 -3.47 4.92
CA HIS A 137 -12.16 -3.80 5.26
C HIS A 137 -13.02 -2.54 5.20
N LEU A 138 -13.92 -2.49 4.22
CA LEU A 138 -14.92 -1.44 4.05
C LEU A 138 -16.25 -1.87 4.67
N GLU A 139 -17.18 -0.94 4.83
CA GLU A 139 -18.56 -1.26 5.24
C GLU A 139 -19.27 -2.18 4.24
N THR A 140 -18.93 -2.05 2.96
CA THR A 140 -19.50 -2.82 1.84
C THR A 140 -18.84 -4.18 1.62
N GLY A 141 -17.69 -4.44 2.24
CA GLY A 141 -16.91 -5.66 2.05
C GLY A 141 -15.40 -5.40 2.05
N ALA A 142 -14.61 -6.47 2.01
CA ALA A 142 -13.16 -6.34 1.92
C ALA A 142 -12.73 -6.07 0.48
N ILE A 143 -11.73 -5.21 0.28
CA ILE A 143 -11.11 -4.93 -1.02
C ILE A 143 -9.60 -5.12 -0.91
N ALA A 144 -9.01 -5.78 -1.90
CA ALA A 144 -7.57 -5.98 -1.95
C ALA A 144 -6.87 -4.79 -2.64
N GLY A 145 -5.85 -4.24 -1.99
CA GLY A 145 -5.05 -3.14 -2.51
C GLY A 145 -3.66 -3.59 -2.92
N GLU A 146 -3.26 -3.15 -4.11
CA GLU A 146 -1.90 -3.27 -4.62
C GLU A 146 -1.24 -1.89 -4.70
N ALA A 147 -0.03 -1.76 -4.16
CA ALA A 147 0.82 -0.59 -4.27
C ALA A 147 2.07 -0.90 -5.09
N ARG A 148 2.32 -0.11 -6.12
CA ARG A 148 3.58 -0.13 -6.87
C ARG A 148 4.14 1.27 -7.01
N GLY A 149 5.46 1.36 -7.07
CA GLY A 149 6.16 2.63 -7.21
C GLY A 149 7.31 2.54 -8.21
N ARG A 150 7.48 3.61 -9.00
CA ARG A 150 8.58 3.74 -9.96
C ARG A 150 9.06 5.19 -10.02
N SER A 151 10.37 5.34 -10.18
CA SER A 151 10.95 6.63 -10.54
C SER A 151 10.82 6.89 -12.05
N ARG A 152 10.59 8.14 -12.47
CA ARG A 152 10.45 8.52 -13.88
C ARG A 152 11.18 9.83 -14.18
N LYS A 153 11.89 9.90 -15.32
CA LYS A 153 12.74 11.07 -15.68
C LYS A 153 11.99 12.13 -16.48
N GLU A 154 10.89 11.75 -17.09
CA GLU A 154 10.04 12.61 -17.89
C GLU A 154 9.42 13.70 -17.01
N GLN A 155 9.34 14.93 -17.54
CA GLN A 155 8.74 16.06 -16.82
C GLN A 155 7.24 15.83 -16.57
N THR A 156 6.54 15.26 -17.54
CA THR A 156 5.17 14.77 -17.39
C THR A 156 5.20 13.35 -16.84
N LEU A 157 4.84 13.21 -15.56
CA LEU A 157 4.91 11.93 -14.86
C LEU A 157 3.81 10.96 -15.26
N PHE A 158 2.63 11.46 -15.64
CA PHE A 158 1.58 10.61 -16.20
C PHE A 158 2.00 10.05 -17.56
N PRO A 159 2.04 8.72 -17.73
CA PRO A 159 2.38 8.12 -19.01
C PRO A 159 1.22 8.32 -20.00
N LYS A 160 1.56 8.48 -21.30
CA LYS A 160 0.54 8.61 -22.37
C LYS A 160 -0.14 7.28 -22.72
N SER A 161 0.44 6.17 -22.28
CA SER A 161 -0.06 4.82 -22.50
C SER A 161 0.43 3.91 -21.38
N ALA A 162 -0.30 2.84 -21.08
CA ALA A 162 0.10 1.89 -20.06
C ALA A 162 1.52 1.32 -20.32
N THR A 163 2.40 1.41 -19.33
CA THR A 163 3.75 0.84 -19.41
C THR A 163 3.71 -0.68 -19.33
N LYS A 164 4.71 -1.38 -19.87
CA LYS A 164 4.78 -2.85 -19.77
C LYS A 164 4.64 -3.36 -18.31
N PRO A 165 5.35 -2.78 -17.31
CA PRO A 165 5.16 -3.19 -15.92
C PRO A 165 3.73 -2.97 -15.39
N GLN A 166 3.05 -1.88 -15.78
CA GLN A 166 1.65 -1.66 -15.42
C GLN A 166 0.74 -2.73 -16.05
N LYS A 167 0.94 -3.02 -17.34
CA LYS A 167 0.17 -4.06 -18.06
C LYS A 167 0.32 -5.43 -17.42
N ASP A 168 1.57 -5.86 -17.24
CA ASP A 168 1.89 -7.17 -16.68
C ASP A 168 1.29 -7.32 -15.27
N ARG A 169 1.33 -6.25 -14.45
CA ARG A 169 0.77 -6.31 -13.09
C ARG A 169 -0.75 -6.25 -13.07
N MET A 170 -1.39 -5.44 -13.91
CA MET A 170 -2.85 -5.41 -14.02
C MET A 170 -3.42 -6.76 -14.45
N LEU A 171 -2.79 -7.42 -15.43
CA LEU A 171 -3.16 -8.79 -15.83
C LEU A 171 -2.98 -9.78 -14.69
N THR A 172 -1.90 -9.65 -13.92
CA THR A 172 -1.64 -10.48 -12.75
C THR A 172 -2.73 -10.33 -11.69
N LEU A 173 -3.18 -9.11 -11.40
CA LEU A 173 -4.26 -8.85 -10.44
C LEU A 173 -5.62 -9.32 -10.96
N ALA A 174 -5.89 -9.15 -12.25
CA ALA A 174 -7.12 -9.64 -12.86
C ALA A 174 -7.22 -11.17 -12.74
N ASN A 175 -6.13 -11.89 -13.01
CA ASN A 175 -6.05 -13.34 -12.81
C ASN A 175 -6.23 -13.72 -11.33
N TRP A 176 -5.57 -13.00 -10.42
CA TRP A 176 -5.76 -13.22 -8.99
C TRP A 176 -7.23 -13.05 -8.58
N SER A 177 -7.93 -12.02 -9.08
CA SER A 177 -9.36 -11.83 -8.84
C SER A 177 -10.18 -13.02 -9.33
N ILE A 178 -9.94 -13.49 -10.56
CA ILE A 178 -10.63 -14.66 -11.15
C ILE A 178 -10.42 -15.90 -10.26
N ASP A 179 -9.17 -16.17 -9.87
CA ASP A 179 -8.81 -17.30 -9.01
C ASP A 179 -9.46 -17.22 -7.62
N ASN A 180 -9.83 -16.01 -7.18
CA ASN A 180 -10.47 -15.73 -5.91
C ASN A 180 -11.95 -15.35 -6.07
N ALA A 181 -12.63 -15.97 -7.04
CA ALA A 181 -14.07 -15.84 -7.28
C ALA A 181 -14.56 -14.40 -7.53
N GLY A 182 -13.73 -13.60 -8.22
CA GLY A 182 -14.02 -12.21 -8.54
C GLY A 182 -13.79 -11.25 -7.37
N HIS A 183 -12.87 -11.57 -6.43
CA HIS A 183 -12.64 -10.71 -5.28
C HIS A 183 -12.24 -9.29 -5.71
N PRO A 184 -12.91 -8.24 -5.18
CA PRO A 184 -12.64 -6.87 -5.58
C PRO A 184 -11.20 -6.47 -5.23
N TYR A 185 -10.59 -5.67 -6.10
CA TYR A 185 -9.25 -5.16 -5.92
C TYR A 185 -9.12 -3.73 -6.45
N PHE A 186 -8.02 -3.06 -6.12
CA PHE A 186 -7.56 -1.85 -6.78
C PHE A 186 -6.04 -1.80 -6.80
N MET A 187 -5.48 -1.01 -7.71
CA MET A 187 -4.04 -0.78 -7.78
C MET A 187 -3.73 0.71 -7.75
N SER A 188 -2.78 1.08 -6.90
CA SER A 188 -2.13 2.39 -6.92
C SER A 188 -0.73 2.24 -7.54
N TRP A 189 -0.43 3.10 -8.52
CA TRP A 189 0.86 3.11 -9.20
C TRP A 189 1.50 4.50 -9.10
N VAL A 190 2.44 4.62 -8.17
CA VAL A 190 3.14 5.88 -7.86
C VAL A 190 4.28 6.12 -8.84
N TRP A 191 4.35 7.35 -9.33
CA TRP A 191 5.45 7.89 -10.12
C TRP A 191 6.18 8.97 -9.33
N ILE A 192 7.49 8.79 -9.12
CA ILE A 192 8.36 9.79 -8.48
C ILE A 192 9.28 10.38 -9.54
N GLY A 193 9.22 11.70 -9.74
CA GLY A 193 10.07 12.36 -10.73
C GLY A 193 10.42 13.81 -10.39
N PRO A 194 11.06 14.53 -11.33
CA PRO A 194 11.52 15.91 -11.10
C PRO A 194 10.41 16.89 -10.73
N SER A 195 9.18 16.65 -11.21
CA SER A 195 8.01 17.49 -10.97
C SER A 195 7.21 17.09 -9.72
N GLY A 196 7.67 16.09 -8.96
CA GLY A 196 7.06 15.65 -7.71
C GLY A 196 6.59 14.20 -7.75
N VAL A 197 5.49 13.93 -7.04
CA VAL A 197 4.88 12.60 -6.94
C VAL A 197 3.47 12.64 -7.53
N VAL A 198 3.16 11.69 -8.42
CA VAL A 198 1.79 11.46 -8.93
C VAL A 198 1.44 9.99 -8.80
N VAL A 199 0.16 9.66 -8.93
CA VAL A 199 -0.33 8.28 -8.81
C VAL A 199 -1.40 8.00 -9.87
N ASP A 200 -1.28 6.87 -10.57
CA ASP A 200 -2.36 6.28 -11.36
C ASP A 200 -3.14 5.32 -10.46
N ILE A 201 -4.47 5.47 -10.38
CA ILE A 201 -5.34 4.54 -9.65
C ILE A 201 -6.16 3.73 -10.65
N PHE A 202 -6.08 2.41 -10.51
CA PHE A 202 -6.81 1.47 -11.34
C PHE A 202 -7.85 0.74 -10.50
N LEU A 203 -9.09 0.78 -10.98
CA LEU A 203 -10.23 0.10 -10.40
C LEU A 203 -10.78 -0.87 -11.46
N PRO A 204 -11.17 -2.10 -11.08
CA PRO A 204 -11.93 -2.97 -11.96
C PRO A 204 -13.30 -2.34 -12.23
N ASP A 205 -13.80 -2.56 -13.45
CA ASP A 205 -15.17 -2.23 -13.82
C ASP A 205 -16.12 -3.28 -13.21
N ASP A 206 -16.26 -3.20 -11.89
CA ASP A 206 -17.06 -4.08 -11.05
C ASP A 206 -18.07 -3.24 -10.28
N GLU A 207 -19.33 -3.65 -10.32
CA GLU A 207 -20.43 -2.94 -9.65
C GLU A 207 -20.23 -2.84 -8.13
N GLN A 208 -19.56 -3.81 -7.50
CA GLN A 208 -19.24 -3.79 -6.06
C GLN A 208 -18.17 -2.77 -5.71
N VAL A 209 -17.13 -2.65 -6.56
CA VAL A 209 -16.06 -1.66 -6.35
C VAL A 209 -16.59 -0.27 -6.62
N THR A 210 -17.29 -0.07 -7.74
CA THR A 210 -17.83 1.23 -8.15
C THR A 210 -18.90 1.76 -7.18
N LYS A 211 -19.76 0.90 -6.60
CA LYS A 211 -20.70 1.30 -5.53
C LYS A 211 -20.00 1.75 -4.25
N SER A 212 -18.77 1.28 -4.02
CA SER A 212 -17.98 1.64 -2.84
C SER A 212 -17.16 2.92 -3.05
N VAL A 213 -17.10 3.45 -4.28
CA VAL A 213 -16.39 4.70 -4.60
C VAL A 213 -17.25 5.90 -4.18
N VAL A 214 -16.67 6.85 -3.46
CA VAL A 214 -17.28 8.14 -3.15
C VAL A 214 -17.62 8.86 -4.46
N GLN A 215 -18.90 9.21 -4.64
CA GLN A 215 -19.47 9.72 -5.91
C GLN A 215 -18.72 10.94 -6.48
N ASP A 216 -18.07 11.74 -5.64
CA ASP A 216 -17.30 12.93 -6.03
C ASP A 216 -16.04 12.63 -6.88
N TRP A 217 -15.62 11.36 -6.97
CA TRP A 217 -14.48 10.93 -7.81
C TRP A 217 -14.91 10.39 -9.19
N THR A 218 -16.20 10.14 -9.39
CA THR A 218 -16.74 9.65 -10.66
C THR A 218 -17.18 10.82 -11.53
N VAL A 219 -16.22 11.48 -12.19
CA VAL A 219 -16.53 12.35 -13.32
C VAL A 219 -16.53 11.47 -14.57
N SER A 220 -17.63 11.45 -15.33
CA SER A 220 -17.62 10.86 -16.66
C SER A 220 -16.84 11.78 -17.60
N ALA A 221 -15.57 11.50 -17.84
CA ALA A 221 -14.87 12.10 -18.97
C ALA A 221 -15.36 11.44 -20.26
N GLU A 222 -16.39 12.01 -20.90
CA GLU A 222 -16.67 11.70 -22.31
C GLU A 222 -15.38 11.91 -23.12
N GLY A 223 -14.82 10.83 -23.67
CA GLY A 223 -13.56 10.87 -24.44
C GLY A 223 -12.27 10.60 -23.64
N GLY A 224 -12.35 10.06 -22.42
CA GLY A 224 -11.18 9.62 -21.65
C GLY A 224 -10.26 8.65 -22.39
N ALA A 225 -8.95 8.69 -22.11
CA ALA A 225 -7.98 7.81 -22.75
C ALA A 225 -8.31 6.34 -22.45
N ARG A 226 -8.36 5.51 -23.50
CA ARG A 226 -8.59 4.07 -23.40
C ARG A 226 -7.30 3.29 -23.56
N TRP A 227 -6.96 2.46 -22.58
CA TRP A 227 -5.78 1.63 -22.57
C TRP A 227 -6.18 0.17 -22.67
N VAL A 228 -5.71 -0.52 -23.71
CA VAL A 228 -5.89 -1.97 -23.88
C VAL A 228 -4.60 -2.67 -23.48
N MET A 229 -4.71 -3.58 -22.51
CA MET A 229 -3.60 -4.33 -21.95
C MET A 229 -3.82 -5.81 -22.23
N GLU A 230 -3.18 -6.32 -23.28
CA GLU A 230 -3.26 -7.72 -23.68
C GLU A 230 -2.04 -8.51 -23.14
N PRO A 231 -2.21 -9.79 -22.80
CA PRO A 231 -1.09 -10.68 -22.51
C PRO A 231 -0.12 -10.68 -23.69
N GLU A 232 1.18 -10.66 -23.40
CA GLU A 232 2.18 -10.91 -24.43
C GLU A 232 2.00 -12.34 -24.96
N ARG A 233 1.50 -12.46 -26.19
CA ARG A 233 1.46 -13.74 -26.87
C ARG A 233 2.89 -14.25 -26.97
N PRO A 234 3.20 -15.49 -26.54
CA PRO A 234 4.53 -16.04 -26.70
C PRO A 234 4.86 -15.96 -28.19
N ARG A 235 5.93 -15.21 -28.53
CA ARG A 235 6.45 -15.20 -29.89
C ARG A 235 6.69 -16.65 -30.26
N ARG A 236 5.96 -17.16 -31.26
CA ARG A 236 6.25 -18.47 -31.85
C ARG A 236 7.75 -18.49 -32.11
N ARG A 237 8.49 -19.30 -31.35
CA ARG A 237 9.89 -19.58 -31.67
C ARG A 237 9.87 -19.99 -33.14
N ARG A 238 10.65 -19.30 -33.98
CA ARG A 238 10.92 -19.79 -35.33
C ARG A 238 11.33 -21.26 -35.16
N PRO A 239 10.74 -22.21 -35.90
CA PRO A 239 11.20 -23.59 -35.86
C PRO A 239 12.71 -23.55 -36.09
N ALA A 240 13.47 -24.05 -35.12
CA ALA A 240 14.89 -24.27 -35.34
C ALA A 240 14.97 -25.19 -36.57
N THR A 241 15.74 -24.75 -37.56
CA THR A 241 16.05 -25.57 -38.74
C THR A 241 16.53 -26.94 -38.25
N PRO A 242 15.96 -28.05 -38.72
CA PRO A 242 16.37 -29.37 -38.25
C PRO A 242 17.81 -29.59 -38.69
N VAL A 243 18.73 -29.73 -37.73
CA VAL A 243 20.05 -30.31 -38.00
C VAL A 243 19.83 -31.81 -38.02
N ALA A 244 20.01 -32.40 -39.20
CA ALA A 244 19.89 -33.83 -39.44
C ALA A 244 21.06 -34.61 -38.82
N ASP A 245 20.68 -35.66 -38.09
CA ASP A 245 21.26 -37.00 -37.91
C ASP A 245 22.75 -37.16 -37.49
N PHE A 246 22.99 -37.96 -36.43
CA PHE A 246 23.33 -39.39 -36.57
C PHE A 246 23.63 -40.06 -35.18
N PHE A 247 22.76 -41.02 -34.80
CA PHE A 247 22.87 -42.30 -34.01
C PHE A 247 23.98 -42.51 -32.95
N GLY A 248 23.82 -43.26 -31.85
CA GLY A 248 22.89 -44.25 -31.26
C GLY A 248 23.47 -44.58 -29.86
N ASP A 249 22.91 -45.32 -28.91
CA ASP A 249 22.06 -46.51 -28.90
C ASP A 249 21.70 -46.82 -27.42
N ALA A 250 20.79 -47.78 -27.21
CA ALA A 250 20.40 -48.50 -25.98
C ALA A 250 19.21 -47.98 -25.14
N SER A 251 18.08 -48.65 -25.41
CA SER A 251 16.77 -48.69 -24.74
C SER A 251 16.79 -49.48 -23.38
N PRO A 252 15.66 -49.98 -22.83
CA PRO A 252 14.66 -49.26 -22.03
C PRO A 252 14.26 -50.01 -20.73
N GLU A 253 13.97 -49.34 -19.61
CA GLU A 253 13.25 -49.99 -18.49
C GLU A 253 12.22 -49.06 -17.80
N ASN A 254 10.94 -49.34 -18.06
CA ASN A 254 9.77 -49.40 -17.15
C ASN A 254 9.68 -48.37 -16.00
N GLY A 255 8.79 -47.37 -16.02
CA GLY A 255 7.32 -47.44 -15.83
C GLY A 255 6.93 -46.79 -14.47
N PRO A 256 5.65 -46.60 -14.09
CA PRO A 256 4.43 -46.32 -14.83
C PRO A 256 3.90 -44.88 -14.59
N ILE A 257 2.90 -44.52 -15.40
CA ILE A 257 2.07 -43.32 -15.31
C ILE A 257 1.33 -43.29 -13.97
N LEU A 258 1.63 -42.29 -13.13
CA LEU A 258 0.73 -41.88 -12.05
C LEU A 258 0.24 -40.45 -12.33
N SER A 259 -0.92 -40.44 -12.97
CA SER A 259 -1.92 -39.39 -12.90
C SER A 259 -2.29 -39.11 -11.44
N GLU A 260 -1.50 -38.28 -10.75
CA GLU A 260 -1.91 -37.70 -9.48
C GLU A 260 -2.95 -36.61 -9.73
N ARG A 261 -4.20 -37.04 -9.57
CA ARG A 261 -5.41 -36.27 -9.26
C ARG A 261 -5.10 -34.83 -8.82
N MET A 262 -5.30 -33.89 -9.75
CA MET A 262 -5.82 -32.58 -9.42
C MET A 262 -7.13 -32.78 -8.65
N ARG A 263 -7.05 -32.84 -7.31
CA ARG A 263 -8.19 -32.46 -6.49
C ARG A 263 -8.28 -30.95 -6.60
N SER A 264 -9.01 -30.50 -7.61
CA SER A 264 -9.72 -29.24 -7.52
C SER A 264 -10.56 -29.32 -6.24
N ASN A 265 -10.11 -28.65 -5.18
CA ASN A 265 -11.02 -28.27 -4.12
C ASN A 265 -11.90 -27.16 -4.72
N GLN A 266 -12.83 -27.57 -5.61
CA GLN A 266 -14.02 -26.79 -5.89
C GLN A 266 -14.79 -26.73 -4.59
N VAL A 267 -14.55 -25.69 -3.80
CA VAL A 267 -15.50 -25.27 -2.78
C VAL A 267 -16.70 -24.72 -3.56
N PRO A 268 -17.92 -25.28 -3.39
CA PRO A 268 -19.09 -24.76 -4.06
C PRO A 268 -19.26 -23.28 -3.74
N ALA A 269 -19.47 -22.48 -4.79
CA ALA A 269 -19.95 -21.12 -4.66
C ALA A 269 -21.22 -21.13 -3.79
N GLY A 270 -21.15 -20.48 -2.62
CA GLY A 270 -22.26 -20.43 -1.66
C GLY A 270 -21.90 -20.65 -0.20
N MET A 271 -20.64 -20.95 0.14
CA MET A 271 -20.24 -21.19 1.54
C MET A 271 -18.98 -20.43 1.98
N ALA A 272 -18.89 -19.13 1.64
CA ALA A 272 -18.25 -18.19 2.56
C ALA A 272 -19.15 -18.11 3.80
N ARG A 273 -19.10 -19.15 4.65
CA ARG A 273 -19.71 -19.16 5.97
C ARG A 273 -19.26 -17.85 6.61
N ARG A 274 -20.20 -17.04 7.09
CA ARG A 274 -19.97 -15.91 8.00
C ARG A 274 -19.23 -16.40 9.25
N VAL A 275 -17.98 -16.80 9.11
CA VAL A 275 -17.03 -16.94 10.20
C VAL A 275 -16.79 -15.49 10.58
N SER A 276 -17.27 -15.07 11.75
CA SER A 276 -17.45 -13.66 12.08
C SER A 276 -16.14 -12.91 11.88
N LEU A 277 -16.11 -12.01 10.88
CA LEU A 277 -15.03 -11.04 10.67
C LEU A 277 -14.68 -10.31 11.99
N GLU A 278 -15.67 -10.18 12.88
CA GLU A 278 -15.57 -9.65 14.24
C GLU A 278 -14.59 -10.41 15.15
N GLU A 279 -14.58 -11.75 15.14
CA GLU A 279 -13.65 -12.55 15.97
C GLU A 279 -12.20 -12.36 15.53
N TYR A 280 -11.95 -12.23 14.22
CA TYR A 280 -10.61 -11.98 13.69
C TYR A 280 -10.12 -10.59 13.98
N ALA A 281 -10.99 -9.60 13.82
CA ALA A 281 -10.65 -8.23 14.12
C ALA A 281 -10.27 -8.09 15.59
N ALA A 282 -11.02 -8.72 16.50
CA ALA A 282 -10.68 -8.71 17.92
C ALA A 282 -9.30 -9.31 18.22
N GLU A 283 -8.86 -10.34 17.48
CA GLU A 283 -7.53 -10.93 17.62
C GLU A 283 -6.42 -10.04 17.01
N ALA A 284 -6.67 -9.42 15.85
CA ALA A 284 -5.75 -8.46 15.24
C ALA A 284 -5.58 -7.21 16.13
N ASP A 285 -6.67 -6.72 16.71
CA ASP A 285 -6.68 -5.58 17.63
C ASP A 285 -5.87 -5.89 18.90
N LYS A 286 -6.02 -7.09 19.47
CA LYS A 286 -5.22 -7.53 20.63
C LYS A 286 -3.73 -7.56 20.30
N ARG A 287 -3.36 -7.99 19.09
CA ARG A 287 -1.95 -8.01 18.65
C ARG A 287 -1.41 -6.61 18.44
N ALA A 288 -2.18 -5.74 17.78
CA ALA A 288 -1.81 -4.34 17.59
C ALA A 288 -1.64 -3.61 18.92
N GLU A 289 -2.55 -3.83 19.88
CA GLU A 289 -2.46 -3.25 21.22
C GLU A 289 -1.21 -3.75 21.96
N LYS A 290 -0.96 -5.07 21.93
CA LYS A 290 0.24 -5.66 22.54
C LYS A 290 1.54 -5.10 21.93
N MET A 291 1.57 -4.91 20.61
CA MET A 291 2.70 -4.30 19.91
C MET A 291 2.89 -2.84 20.34
N MET A 292 1.81 -2.06 20.44
CA MET A 292 1.89 -0.68 20.93
C MET A 292 2.38 -0.62 22.39
N ASP A 293 1.97 -1.57 23.23
CA ASP A 293 2.50 -1.71 24.60
C ASP A 293 4.00 -2.06 24.62
N GLU A 294 4.45 -2.93 23.71
CA GLU A 294 5.86 -3.25 23.55
C GLU A 294 6.64 -2.02 23.07
N LEU A 295 6.20 -1.34 22.02
CA LEU A 295 6.85 -0.13 21.51
C LEU A 295 6.91 1.00 22.55
N TYR A 296 5.82 1.22 23.30
CA TYR A 296 5.79 2.21 24.37
C TYR A 296 6.78 1.89 25.49
N ARG A 297 6.90 0.61 25.89
CA ARG A 297 7.83 0.17 26.94
C ARG A 297 9.30 0.25 26.51
N HIS A 298 9.61 -0.11 25.26
CA HIS A 298 10.98 -0.06 24.75
C HIS A 298 11.44 1.36 24.41
N SER A 299 10.50 2.27 24.13
CA SER A 299 10.82 3.68 23.93
C SER A 299 11.28 4.33 25.24
N ALA A 300 12.56 4.69 25.31
CA ALA A 300 13.21 5.13 26.55
C ALA A 300 12.77 6.52 27.02
N THR A 301 12.34 7.40 26.11
CA THR A 301 12.18 8.83 26.39
C THR A 301 10.75 9.29 26.23
N THR A 302 10.17 9.86 27.30
CA THR A 302 8.95 10.66 27.21
C THR A 302 9.27 11.96 26.50
N VAL A 303 8.62 12.21 25.37
CA VAL A 303 8.83 13.41 24.55
C VAL A 303 7.80 14.50 24.85
N GLY A 304 6.66 14.13 25.43
CA GLY A 304 5.61 15.05 25.88
C GLY A 304 4.27 14.33 26.11
N SER A 305 3.16 14.99 25.81
CA SER A 305 1.81 14.46 26.05
C SER A 305 0.79 14.96 25.02
N VAL A 306 -0.24 14.16 24.75
CA VAL A 306 -1.42 14.55 23.96
C VAL A 306 -2.68 14.27 24.79
N ALA A 307 -3.51 15.28 25.01
CA ALA A 307 -4.68 15.24 25.90
C ALA A 307 -4.34 14.73 27.31
N GLY A 308 -3.17 15.10 27.83
CA GLY A 308 -2.65 14.62 29.11
C GLY A 308 -2.16 13.16 29.10
N VAL A 309 -2.23 12.45 27.97
CA VAL A 309 -1.67 11.10 27.83
C VAL A 309 -0.19 11.19 27.47
N PRO A 310 0.73 10.58 28.24
CA PRO A 310 2.15 10.61 27.92
C PRO A 310 2.47 9.99 26.57
N VAL A 311 3.40 10.62 25.85
CA VAL A 311 3.96 10.13 24.58
C VAL A 311 5.43 9.80 24.79
N ARG A 312 5.81 8.55 24.47
CA ARG A 312 7.19 8.11 24.41
C ARG A 312 7.62 7.89 22.97
N GLY A 313 8.85 8.26 22.63
CA GLY A 313 9.31 8.13 21.26
C GLY A 313 10.59 8.90 20.98
N LYS A 314 10.80 9.23 19.71
CA LYS A 314 12.02 9.88 19.26
C LYS A 314 11.79 10.75 18.02
N TRP A 315 12.50 11.87 18.00
CA TRP A 315 12.65 12.69 16.81
C TRP A 315 13.78 12.14 15.94
N ILE A 316 13.46 11.88 14.68
CA ILE A 316 14.33 11.30 13.67
C ILE A 316 14.62 12.39 12.64
N THR A 317 15.90 12.71 12.47
CA THR A 317 16.35 13.73 11.53
C THR A 317 16.54 13.12 10.14
N ALA A 318 15.97 13.73 9.09
CA ALA A 318 16.05 13.26 7.71
C ALA A 318 17.39 13.65 7.04
N ASN A 319 18.49 13.09 7.54
CA ASN A 319 19.87 13.47 7.16
C ASN A 319 20.62 12.41 6.35
N ALA A 320 19.94 11.36 5.86
CA ALA A 320 20.62 10.28 5.11
C ALA A 320 21.32 10.76 3.82
N LEU A 321 20.97 11.94 3.31
CA LEU A 321 21.52 12.52 2.08
C LEU A 321 22.37 13.79 2.30
N GLY A 322 22.69 14.12 3.55
CA GLY A 322 23.38 15.37 3.92
C GLY A 322 22.57 16.20 4.91
N PRO A 323 22.68 17.54 4.90
CA PRO A 323 21.91 18.39 5.79
C PRO A 323 20.42 18.09 5.68
N ALA A 324 19.78 17.85 6.82
CA ALA A 324 18.37 17.54 6.86
C ALA A 324 17.52 18.78 6.56
N THR A 325 16.38 18.54 5.94
CA THR A 325 15.33 19.54 5.74
C THR A 325 14.18 19.35 6.71
N HIS A 326 14.01 18.12 7.21
CA HIS A 326 12.87 17.71 8.05
C HIS A 326 13.33 16.92 9.28
N GLU A 327 12.46 16.94 10.28
CA GLU A 327 12.53 16.07 11.45
C GLU A 327 11.16 15.42 11.65
N VAL A 328 11.18 14.13 12.01
CA VAL A 328 9.97 13.31 12.17
C VAL A 328 9.93 12.77 13.58
N LEU A 329 8.90 13.11 14.34
CA LEU A 329 8.58 12.42 15.58
C LEU A 329 7.85 11.13 15.26
N ILE A 330 8.34 10.02 15.78
CA ILE A 330 7.58 8.78 15.93
C ILE A 330 7.40 8.56 17.43
N GLY A 331 6.15 8.66 17.88
CA GLY A 331 5.76 8.53 19.28
C GLY A 331 4.64 7.53 19.48
N VAL A 332 4.61 6.89 20.64
CA VAL A 332 3.53 6.00 21.07
C VAL A 332 2.93 6.56 22.36
N LEU A 333 1.61 6.63 22.41
CA LEU A 333 0.85 7.06 23.57
C LEU A 333 0.76 5.93 24.60
N GLU A 334 0.76 6.28 25.90
CA GLU A 334 0.57 5.32 27.00
C GLU A 334 -0.77 4.60 26.91
N ALA A 335 -1.82 5.32 26.53
CA ALA A 335 -3.16 4.80 26.37
C ALA A 335 -3.83 5.41 25.13
N GLY A 336 -4.84 4.74 24.59
CA GLY A 336 -5.68 5.33 23.55
C GLY A 336 -6.50 6.51 24.10
N ILE A 337 -6.60 7.59 23.35
CA ILE A 337 -7.45 8.74 23.73
C ILE A 337 -8.93 8.37 23.52
N PRO A 338 -9.80 8.47 24.57
CA PRO A 338 -11.22 8.14 24.46
C PRO A 338 -11.92 8.96 23.39
N ARG A 339 -12.49 8.27 22.39
CA ARG A 339 -13.10 8.88 21.21
C ARG A 339 -14.51 9.39 21.52
N GLY A 340 -14.65 10.64 21.95
CA GLY A 340 -15.84 11.42 21.60
C GLY A 340 -15.81 11.60 20.09
N GLY A 341 -16.65 10.87 19.36
CA GLY A 341 -16.54 10.64 17.90
C GLY A 341 -15.87 11.76 17.10
N ARG A 342 -14.87 11.39 16.28
CA ARG A 342 -14.03 12.23 15.38
C ARG A 342 -12.61 12.59 15.86
N ALA A 343 -11.87 11.64 16.45
CA ALA A 343 -10.43 11.59 16.17
C ALA A 343 -10.25 11.01 14.75
N GLN A 344 -10.67 11.79 13.77
CA GLN A 344 -10.40 11.55 12.35
C GLN A 344 -8.88 11.67 12.20
N ARG A 345 -8.23 10.93 11.30
CA ARG A 345 -6.92 11.37 10.79
C ARG A 345 -7.15 12.80 10.34
N SER A 346 -6.70 13.77 11.15
CA SER A 346 -7.05 15.17 10.96
C SER A 346 -6.41 15.58 9.65
N ARG A 347 -7.25 15.64 8.61
CA ARG A 347 -6.86 16.05 7.28
C ARG A 347 -6.54 17.53 7.39
N ARG A 348 -5.25 17.85 7.22
CA ARG A 348 -4.75 19.22 7.04
C ARG A 348 -5.30 20.20 8.08
N SER A 349 -4.76 20.16 9.29
CA SER A 349 -4.79 21.36 10.12
C SER A 349 -3.77 22.36 9.56
N LEU A 350 -4.13 23.64 9.59
CA LEU A 350 -3.44 24.77 8.98
C LEU A 350 -2.08 25.13 9.64
N GLY A 351 -1.24 24.15 10.01
CA GLY A 351 0.17 24.43 10.34
C GLY A 351 1.02 23.33 10.97
N THR A 352 0.54 22.12 11.27
CA THR A 352 1.41 21.02 11.72
C THR A 352 1.03 19.72 11.01
N ASP A 353 1.99 19.11 10.30
CA ASP A 353 1.79 17.81 9.66
C ASP A 353 1.87 16.71 10.72
N ALA A 354 0.71 16.35 11.28
CA ALA A 354 0.60 15.35 12.33
C ALA A 354 -0.52 14.36 12.06
N VAL A 355 -0.30 13.11 12.45
CA VAL A 355 -1.30 12.04 12.40
C VAL A 355 -1.24 11.21 13.67
N LEU A 356 -2.41 10.84 14.18
CA LEU A 356 -2.56 9.90 15.28
C LEU A 356 -3.37 8.70 14.80
N ASP A 357 -2.73 7.54 14.74
CA ASP A 357 -3.37 6.27 14.38
C ASP A 357 -3.37 5.31 15.58
N GLY A 358 -4.53 5.18 16.22
CA GLY A 358 -4.66 4.46 17.49
C GLY A 358 -3.84 5.15 18.58
N ARG A 359 -2.68 4.57 18.92
CA ARG A 359 -1.71 5.09 19.88
C ARG A 359 -0.43 5.60 19.22
N LEU A 360 -0.27 5.42 17.91
CA LEU A 360 0.92 5.87 17.17
C LEU A 360 0.73 7.31 16.72
N LEU A 361 1.57 8.21 17.24
CA LEU A 361 1.68 9.60 16.85
C LEU A 361 2.85 9.77 15.88
N THR A 362 2.60 10.33 14.71
CA THR A 362 3.64 10.79 13.79
C THR A 362 3.51 12.29 13.60
N VAL A 363 4.59 13.04 13.77
CA VAL A 363 4.63 14.49 13.52
C VAL A 363 5.81 14.80 12.62
N VAL A 364 5.59 15.53 11.54
CA VAL A 364 6.63 16.01 10.64
C VAL A 364 6.75 17.52 10.81
N ARG A 365 7.99 17.99 10.89
CA ARG A 365 8.30 19.42 10.82
C ARG A 365 9.46 19.67 9.88
N ARG A 366 9.57 20.91 9.41
CA ARG A 366 10.81 21.37 8.79
C ARG A 366 11.79 21.85 9.86
N LEU A 367 13.08 21.80 9.55
CA LEU A 367 14.14 22.25 10.46
C LEU A 367 14.35 23.76 10.48
N ASP A 368 13.85 24.48 9.48
CA ASP A 368 13.80 25.95 9.47
C ASP A 368 12.58 26.52 10.21
N GLU A 369 11.76 25.65 10.79
CA GLU A 369 10.60 25.98 11.62
C GLU A 369 10.84 25.56 13.07
N ASP A 370 10.26 26.29 14.02
CA ASP A 370 10.26 25.90 15.43
C ASP A 370 9.53 24.55 15.62
N ARG A 371 9.91 23.80 16.66
CA ARG A 371 9.17 22.58 17.01
C ARG A 371 7.73 22.96 17.34
N PRO A 372 6.71 22.28 16.76
CA PRO A 372 5.34 22.55 17.11
C PRO A 372 5.15 22.29 18.61
N SER A 373 4.43 23.18 19.29
CA SER A 373 4.09 22.97 20.70
C SER A 373 3.12 21.78 20.83
N TRP A 374 3.12 21.13 21.99
CA TRP A 374 2.16 20.06 22.27
C TRP A 374 0.71 20.54 22.21
N GLU A 375 0.44 21.77 22.64
CA GLU A 375 -0.88 22.41 22.49
C GLU A 375 -1.28 22.56 21.01
N ARG A 376 -0.33 22.89 20.13
CA ARG A 376 -0.57 22.95 18.68
C ARG A 376 -0.88 21.57 18.12
N ILE A 377 -0.08 20.56 18.48
CA ILE A 377 -0.31 19.16 18.07
C ILE A 377 -1.68 18.67 18.53
N GLU A 378 -2.04 18.91 19.79
CA GLU A 378 -3.35 18.55 20.36
C GLU A 378 -4.49 19.25 19.64
N THR A 379 -4.37 20.56 19.42
CA THR A 379 -5.37 21.37 18.70
C THR A 379 -5.61 20.82 17.30
N ASP A 380 -4.53 20.49 16.59
CA ASP A 380 -4.55 20.03 15.22
C ASP A 380 -5.09 18.60 15.09
N LEU A 381 -4.83 17.72 16.07
CA LEU A 381 -5.31 16.33 16.09
C LEU A 381 -6.73 16.16 16.62
N LEU A 382 -7.15 17.00 17.58
CA LEU A 382 -8.36 16.76 18.38
C LEU A 382 -9.51 17.73 18.10
N ARG A 383 -9.29 18.84 17.39
CA ARG A 383 -10.41 19.71 16.99
C ARG A 383 -11.16 19.09 15.80
N PRO A 384 -12.50 19.04 15.85
CA PRO A 384 -13.29 18.60 14.70
C PRO A 384 -13.11 19.61 13.55
N SER A 385 -12.86 19.07 12.35
CA SER A 385 -12.92 19.83 11.09
C SER A 385 -14.36 20.17 10.72
#